data_AF-A0A2W6SAH3-F1
#
_entry.id   AF-A0A2W6SAH3-F1
#
_cell.length_a   1.000
_cell.length_b   1.000
_cell.length_c   1.000
_cell.angle_alpha   90.00
_cell.angle_beta   90.00
_cell.angle_gamma   90.00
#
_symmetry.space_group_name_H-M   'P 1'
#
loop_
_entity.id
_entity.type
_entity.pdbx_description
1 polymer ?
#
loop_
_entity_poly.entity_id
_entity_poly.type
_entity_poly.pdbx_seq_one_letter_code
_entity_poly.pdbx_strand_id
1 'polypeptide(L)'
;MATKALFNTVVNWFIRQRMDQIQNFMNHPIETQKGILFSQLFHAEDTEYGKKYGFNSISSYQDFKNKVPIVTYEDFEPYIEKARQGQKDVSWPGYIKYFAKSSGTTNAKSKFIPISDESLEYCHMKAGKDMVSIYANNHPENQLFNYKNLRLGGSSELYADFNTKFGDLSAILIDNLPF
;
A
#
# COMPACT_ATOMS: atom_id res chain seq x y z
N MET A 1 -32.43 -19.40 -6.10
CA MET A 1 -32.89 -18.37 -5.13
C MET A 1 -32.13 -18.44 -3.81
N ALA A 2 -32.01 -19.62 -3.16
CA ALA A 2 -31.29 -19.77 -1.88
C ALA A 2 -29.79 -19.40 -1.93
N THR A 3 -29.08 -19.75 -3.00
CA THR A 3 -27.66 -19.42 -3.21
C THR A 3 -27.38 -17.92 -3.36
N LYS A 4 -28.27 -17.17 -4.02
CA LYS A 4 -28.18 -15.70 -4.12
C LYS A 4 -28.45 -15.02 -2.79
N ALA A 5 -29.43 -15.52 -2.02
CA ALA A 5 -29.74 -14.98 -0.70
C ALA A 5 -28.56 -15.18 0.27
N LEU A 6 -27.97 -16.39 0.31
CA LEU A 6 -26.79 -16.68 1.13
C LEU A 6 -25.57 -15.83 0.72
N PHE A 7 -25.34 -15.67 -0.58
CA PHE A 7 -24.27 -14.81 -1.10
C PHE A 7 -24.45 -13.34 -0.66
N ASN A 8 -25.66 -12.79 -0.79
CA ASN A 8 -25.97 -11.44 -0.35
C ASN A 8 -25.78 -11.25 1.16
N THR A 9 -26.15 -12.24 1.98
CA THR A 9 -25.94 -12.19 3.43
C THR A 9 -24.45 -12.15 3.79
N VAL A 10 -23.63 -12.98 3.14
CA VAL A 10 -22.17 -13.02 3.37
C VAL A 10 -21.52 -11.71 2.94
N VAL A 11 -21.84 -11.21 1.75
CA VAL A 11 -21.31 -9.93 1.25
C VAL A 11 -21.70 -8.76 2.16
N ASN A 12 -22.97 -8.69 2.59
CA ASN A 12 -23.43 -7.65 3.52
C ASN A 12 -22.74 -7.73 4.89
N TRP A 13 -22.44 -8.93 5.37
CA TRP A 13 -21.69 -9.11 6.60
C TRP A 13 -20.25 -8.60 6.48
N PHE A 14 -19.55 -8.94 5.39
CA PHE A 14 -18.20 -8.43 5.10
C PHE A 14 -18.17 -6.90 4.96
N ILE A 15 -19.15 -6.31 4.26
CA ILE A 15 -19.28 -4.86 4.12
C ILE A 15 -19.45 -4.20 5.49
N ARG A 16 -20.37 -4.72 6.33
CA ARG A 16 -20.60 -4.18 7.68
C ARG A 16 -19.35 -4.24 8.53
N GLN A 17 -18.68 -5.39 8.58
CA GLN A 17 -17.44 -5.54 9.34
C GLN A 17 -16.37 -4.54 8.88
N ARG A 18 -16.25 -4.30 7.56
CA ARG A 18 -15.28 -3.33 7.05
C ARG A 18 -15.67 -1.89 7.37
N MET A 19 -16.94 -1.54 7.28
CA MET A 19 -17.44 -0.22 7.67
C MET A 19 -17.22 0.07 9.16
N ASP A 20 -17.44 -0.91 10.04
CA ASP A 20 -17.16 -0.78 11.47
C ASP A 20 -15.68 -0.47 11.73
N GLN A 21 -14.77 -1.14 11.00
CA GLN A 21 -13.34 -0.83 11.07
C GLN A 21 -13.03 0.59 10.58
N ILE A 22 -13.60 1.00 9.44
CA ILE A 22 -13.41 2.35 8.89
C ILE A 22 -13.89 3.40 9.89
N GLN A 23 -15.07 3.20 10.48
CA GLN A 23 -15.62 4.09 11.51
C GLN A 23 -14.72 4.14 12.74
N ASN A 24 -14.15 3.02 13.16
CA ASN A 24 -13.20 2.99 14.27
C ASN A 24 -11.97 3.87 14.00
N PHE A 25 -11.36 3.80 12.81
CA PHE A 25 -10.21 4.66 12.48
C PHE A 25 -10.59 6.14 12.40
N MET A 26 -11.81 6.46 11.95
CA MET A 26 -12.32 7.84 11.91
C MET A 26 -12.61 8.40 13.31
N ASN A 27 -13.10 7.57 14.22
CA ASN A 27 -13.41 7.95 15.60
C ASN A 27 -12.14 8.04 16.47
N HIS A 28 -11.11 7.24 16.14
CA HIS A 28 -9.85 7.15 16.90
C HIS A 28 -8.61 7.45 16.01
N PRO A 29 -8.54 8.62 15.34
CA PRO A 29 -7.53 8.87 14.32
C PRO A 29 -6.11 8.97 14.89
N ILE A 30 -5.96 9.57 16.08
CA ILE A 30 -4.65 9.74 16.73
C ILE A 30 -4.08 8.40 17.18
N GLU A 31 -4.90 7.57 17.84
CA GLU A 31 -4.49 6.22 18.26
C GLU A 31 -4.16 5.34 17.06
N THR A 32 -4.97 5.43 16.00
CA THR A 32 -4.73 4.71 14.75
C THR A 32 -3.39 5.11 14.12
N GLN A 33 -3.12 6.41 13.96
CA GLN A 33 -1.86 6.90 13.38
C GLN A 33 -0.65 6.52 14.25
N LYS A 34 -0.79 6.59 15.58
CA LYS A 34 0.26 6.18 16.51
C LYS A 34 0.57 4.69 16.37
N GLY A 35 -0.47 3.83 16.33
CA GLY A 35 -0.32 2.39 16.11
C GLY A 35 0.36 2.06 14.78
N ILE A 36 -0.06 2.72 13.70
CA ILE A 36 0.57 2.58 12.38
C ILE A 36 2.05 2.97 12.46
N LEU A 37 2.37 4.16 12.98
CA LEU A 37 3.75 4.63 13.06
C LEU A 37 4.67 3.64 13.79
N PHE A 38 4.31 3.21 15.00
CA PHE A 38 5.15 2.28 15.76
C PHE A 38 5.20 0.89 15.15
N SER A 39 4.12 0.43 14.51
CA SER A 39 4.14 -0.83 13.75
C SER A 39 5.12 -0.76 12.59
N GLN A 40 5.14 0.34 11.83
CA GLN A 40 6.07 0.50 10.70
C GLN A 40 7.52 0.63 11.17
N LEU A 41 7.76 1.38 12.24
CA LEU A 41 9.10 1.53 12.83
C LEU A 41 9.64 0.20 13.32
N PHE A 42 8.84 -0.55 14.07
CA PHE A 42 9.21 -1.88 14.55
C PHE A 42 9.50 -2.83 13.39
N HIS A 43 8.62 -2.88 12.39
CA HIS A 43 8.81 -3.77 11.26
C HIS A 43 10.11 -3.45 10.47
N ALA A 44 10.43 -2.17 10.30
CA ALA A 44 11.59 -1.73 9.53
C ALA A 44 12.87 -1.57 10.35
N GLU A 45 12.91 -1.93 11.64
CA GLU A 45 14.01 -1.56 12.53
C GLU A 45 15.38 -2.14 12.14
N ASP A 46 15.38 -3.33 11.54
CA ASP A 46 16.58 -4.04 11.12
C ASP A 46 17.07 -3.69 9.71
N THR A 47 16.35 -2.82 9.00
CA THR A 47 16.74 -2.36 7.66
C THR A 47 17.95 -1.43 7.73
N GLU A 48 18.65 -1.21 6.60
CA GLU A 48 19.73 -0.22 6.51
C GLU A 48 19.25 1.16 6.98
N TYR A 49 18.07 1.60 6.52
CA TYR A 49 17.48 2.88 6.89
C TYR A 49 17.04 2.91 8.37
N GLY A 50 16.43 1.83 8.85
CA GLY A 50 16.01 1.69 10.25
C GLY A 50 17.18 1.73 11.23
N LYS A 51 18.28 1.04 10.91
CA LYS A 51 19.53 1.09 11.68
C LYS A 51 20.17 2.47 11.64
N LYS A 52 20.19 3.13 10.47
CA LYS A 52 20.75 4.47 10.31
C LYS A 52 20.11 5.50 11.25
N TYR A 53 18.79 5.46 11.41
CA TYR A 53 18.05 6.41 12.25
C TYR A 53 17.59 5.82 13.60
N GLY A 54 18.06 4.62 13.94
CA GLY A 54 17.82 3.98 15.24
C GLY A 54 16.35 3.73 15.55
N PHE A 55 15.60 3.14 14.62
CA PHE A 55 14.16 2.91 14.77
C PHE A 55 13.80 2.12 16.04
N ASN A 56 14.60 1.13 16.42
CA ASN A 56 14.44 0.34 17.64
C ASN A 56 14.45 1.17 18.95
N SER A 57 14.98 2.39 18.91
CA SER A 57 15.11 3.29 20.04
C SER A 57 14.09 4.43 20.02
N ILE A 58 13.12 4.38 19.11
CA ILE A 58 12.02 5.35 19.01
C ILE A 58 10.84 4.84 19.84
N SER A 59 10.56 5.52 20.95
CA SER A 59 9.49 5.14 21.89
C SER A 59 8.33 6.15 21.92
N SER A 60 8.54 7.33 21.35
CA SER A 60 7.56 8.41 21.27
C SER A 60 7.55 9.07 19.89
N TYR A 61 6.46 9.77 19.57
CA TYR A 61 6.41 10.60 18.36
C TYR A 61 7.49 11.71 18.38
N GLN A 62 7.85 12.20 19.56
CA GLN A 62 8.90 13.20 19.69
C GLN A 62 10.28 12.61 19.36
N ASP A 63 10.55 11.37 19.76
CA ASP A 63 11.76 10.64 19.36
C ASP A 63 11.81 10.47 17.85
N PHE A 64 10.69 10.05 17.24
CA PHE A 64 10.57 9.91 15.78
C PHE A 64 10.89 11.21 15.06
N LYS A 65 10.24 12.31 15.46
CA LYS A 65 10.44 13.64 14.88
C LYS A 65 11.89 14.12 15.02
N ASN A 66 12.56 13.79 16.11
CA ASN A 66 13.94 14.22 16.37
C ASN A 66 14.98 13.37 15.63
N LYS A 67 14.70 12.08 15.41
CA LYS A 67 15.65 11.12 14.82
C LYS A 67 15.50 10.94 13.31
N VAL A 68 14.28 11.02 12.79
CA VAL A 68 13.99 10.76 11.37
C VAL A 68 13.84 12.07 10.60
N PRO A 69 14.74 12.39 9.66
CA PRO A 69 14.68 13.64 8.92
C PRO A 69 13.56 13.63 7.88
N ILE A 70 13.06 14.83 7.56
CA ILE A 70 12.26 15.06 6.36
C ILE A 70 13.22 15.05 5.16
N VAL A 71 12.90 14.27 4.13
CA VAL A 71 13.77 14.04 2.97
C VAL A 71 13.04 14.33 1.66
N THR A 72 13.79 14.72 0.64
CA THR A 72 13.33 14.78 -0.74
C THR A 72 13.45 13.42 -1.43
N TYR A 73 12.99 13.30 -2.68
CA TYR A 73 13.18 12.06 -3.44
C TYR A 73 14.68 11.82 -3.68
N GLU A 74 15.40 12.89 -4.02
CA GLU A 74 16.81 12.86 -4.37
C GLU A 74 17.68 12.43 -3.16
N ASP A 75 17.28 12.80 -1.95
CA ASP A 75 17.92 12.32 -0.71
C ASP A 75 17.71 10.81 -0.46
N PHE A 76 16.59 10.26 -0.96
CA PHE A 76 16.17 8.87 -0.72
C PHE A 76 16.45 7.93 -1.91
N GLU A 77 16.70 8.49 -3.10
CA GLU A 77 17.02 7.78 -4.34
C GLU A 77 18.12 6.72 -4.18
N PRO A 78 19.20 6.94 -3.41
CA PRO A 78 20.23 5.91 -3.21
C PRO A 78 19.69 4.61 -2.59
N TYR A 79 18.71 4.67 -1.68
CA TYR A 79 18.09 3.47 -1.09
C TYR A 79 17.15 2.79 -2.09
N ILE A 80 16.43 3.58 -2.90
CA ILE A 80 15.57 3.07 -3.97
C ILE A 80 16.42 2.30 -4.98
N GLU A 81 17.54 2.86 -5.44
CA GLU A 81 18.41 2.21 -6.43
C GLU A 81 19.05 0.92 -5.89
N LYS A 82 19.46 0.89 -4.61
CA LYS A 82 19.88 -0.37 -3.96
C LYS A 82 18.79 -1.43 -4.02
N ALA A 83 17.56 -1.08 -3.65
CA ALA A 83 16.44 -2.01 -3.70
C ALA A 83 16.13 -2.46 -5.14
N ARG A 84 16.21 -1.56 -6.13
CA ARG A 84 16.04 -1.88 -7.57
C ARG A 84 17.11 -2.81 -8.10
N GLN A 85 18.32 -2.76 -7.55
CA GLN A 85 19.40 -3.71 -7.85
C GLN A 85 19.24 -5.06 -7.13
N GLY A 86 18.08 -5.29 -6.48
CA GLY A 86 17.77 -6.53 -5.79
C GLY A 86 18.41 -6.65 -4.41
N GLN A 87 18.85 -5.54 -3.79
CA GLN A 87 19.29 -5.59 -2.39
C GLN A 87 18.08 -5.66 -1.45
N LYS A 88 18.13 -6.57 -0.49
CA LYS A 88 17.09 -6.74 0.54
C LYS A 88 17.36 -5.86 1.77
N ASP A 89 16.33 -5.66 2.58
CA ASP A 89 16.42 -5.03 3.90
C ASP A 89 17.00 -3.60 3.84
N VAL A 90 16.73 -2.86 2.76
CA VAL A 90 17.30 -1.51 2.55
C VAL A 90 16.50 -0.45 3.33
N SER A 91 15.27 -0.17 2.91
CA SER A 91 14.35 0.76 3.60
C SER A 91 13.11 0.06 4.14
N TRP A 92 12.87 -1.18 3.70
CA TRP A 92 11.79 -2.05 4.11
C TRP A 92 12.32 -3.49 4.18
N PRO A 93 11.83 -4.34 5.09
CA PRO A 93 12.29 -5.73 5.18
C PRO A 93 12.03 -6.51 3.89
N GLY A 94 12.93 -7.45 3.60
CA GLY A 94 12.85 -8.30 2.41
C GLY A 94 13.23 -7.59 1.12
N TYR A 95 12.83 -8.17 -0.01
CA TYR A 95 13.10 -7.66 -1.35
C TYR A 95 11.91 -6.85 -1.86
N ILE A 96 12.19 -5.71 -2.49
CA ILE A 96 11.18 -4.97 -3.25
C ILE A 96 11.24 -5.40 -4.71
N LYS A 97 10.18 -6.06 -5.17
CA LYS A 97 10.10 -6.58 -6.55
C LYS A 97 9.48 -5.58 -7.52
N TYR A 98 8.65 -4.66 -7.03
CA TYR A 98 7.84 -3.78 -7.86
C TYR A 98 8.17 -2.31 -7.58
N PHE A 99 8.27 -1.52 -8.63
CA PHE A 99 8.51 -0.08 -8.54
C PHE A 99 7.51 0.66 -9.43
N ALA A 100 6.65 1.46 -8.80
CA ALA A 100 5.75 2.32 -9.54
C ALA A 100 6.53 3.49 -10.13
N LYS A 101 6.42 3.69 -11.45
CA LYS A 101 7.01 4.81 -12.16
C LYS A 101 6.08 6.01 -12.02
N SER A 102 6.57 7.09 -11.42
CA SER A 102 5.88 8.38 -11.41
C SER A 102 6.43 9.27 -12.53
N SER A 103 5.54 9.92 -13.28
CA SER A 103 5.83 10.77 -14.43
C SER A 103 6.46 12.13 -14.07
N GLY A 104 7.16 12.23 -12.93
CA GLY A 104 7.65 13.47 -12.34
C GLY A 104 8.09 14.54 -13.36
N THR A 105 7.45 15.71 -13.31
CA THR A 105 7.52 16.79 -14.32
C THR A 105 8.77 17.68 -14.23
N THR A 106 9.77 17.30 -13.43
CA THR A 106 11.01 18.07 -13.30
C THR A 106 12.22 17.14 -13.30
N ASN A 107 13.18 17.46 -14.17
CA ASN A 107 14.49 16.81 -14.38
C ASN A 107 14.53 15.44 -15.04
N ALA A 108 13.82 15.22 -16.16
CA ALA A 108 14.08 14.18 -17.22
C ALA A 108 14.29 12.69 -16.80
N LYS A 109 14.38 12.37 -15.52
CA LYS A 109 14.54 11.05 -14.92
C LYS A 109 13.23 10.71 -14.23
N SER A 110 12.70 9.54 -14.57
CA SER A 110 11.50 9.02 -13.94
C SER A 110 11.76 8.71 -12.46
N LYS A 111 10.80 9.02 -11.59
CA LYS A 111 10.86 8.67 -10.16
C LYS A 111 10.30 7.27 -9.97
N PHE A 112 10.98 6.46 -9.16
CA PHE A 112 10.60 5.08 -8.87
C PHE A 112 10.17 4.97 -7.41
N ILE A 113 8.93 4.56 -7.18
CA ILE A 113 8.37 4.40 -5.85
C ILE A 113 8.35 2.91 -5.50
N PRO A 114 9.04 2.47 -4.42
CA PRO A 114 9.04 1.07 -3.99
C PRO A 114 7.61 0.61 -3.63
N ILE A 115 7.23 -0.56 -4.13
CA ILE A 115 5.94 -1.19 -3.82
C ILE A 115 6.26 -2.56 -3.18
N SER A 116 6.07 -2.65 -1.86
CA SER A 116 6.28 -3.90 -1.12
C SER A 116 5.07 -4.83 -1.26
N ASP A 117 5.26 -6.11 -0.97
CA ASP A 117 4.18 -7.09 -0.98
C ASP A 117 3.11 -6.71 0.08
N GLU A 118 3.52 -6.13 1.21
CA GLU A 118 2.61 -5.62 2.25
C GLU A 118 1.83 -4.37 1.78
N SER A 119 2.46 -3.46 1.04
CA SER A 119 1.75 -2.28 0.53
C SER A 119 0.73 -2.66 -0.55
N LEU A 120 1.04 -3.68 -1.37
CA LEU A 120 0.06 -4.25 -2.30
C LEU A 120 -1.16 -4.78 -1.56
N GLU A 121 -1.00 -5.69 -0.60
CA GLU A 121 -2.14 -6.33 0.07
C GLU A 121 -2.87 -5.38 1.04
N TYR A 122 -2.12 -4.77 1.97
CA TYR A 122 -2.69 -4.07 3.12
C TYR A 122 -2.95 -2.58 2.86
N CYS A 123 -2.48 -2.02 1.75
CA CYS A 123 -2.81 -0.67 1.32
C CYS A 123 -3.64 -0.68 0.03
N HIS A 124 -3.08 -1.13 -1.10
CA HIS A 124 -3.74 -0.99 -2.39
C HIS A 124 -4.97 -1.92 -2.57
N MET A 125 -4.85 -3.20 -2.26
CA MET A 125 -5.99 -4.14 -2.34
C MET A 125 -7.03 -3.84 -1.26
N LYS A 126 -6.57 -3.47 -0.05
CA LYS A 126 -7.44 -2.98 1.01
C LYS A 126 -8.23 -1.75 0.58
N ALA A 127 -7.61 -0.77 -0.09
CA ALA A 127 -8.32 0.42 -0.60
C ALA A 127 -9.43 0.05 -1.60
N GLY A 128 -9.23 -0.96 -2.44
CA GLY A 128 -10.28 -1.50 -3.30
C GLY A 128 -11.46 -2.07 -2.49
N LYS A 129 -11.16 -2.86 -1.46
CA LYS A 129 -12.17 -3.40 -0.51
C LYS A 129 -12.92 -2.27 0.21
N ASP A 130 -12.21 -1.20 0.59
CA ASP A 130 -12.78 -0.01 1.23
C ASP A 130 -13.75 0.70 0.30
N MET A 131 -13.34 0.95 -0.94
CA MET A 131 -14.17 1.60 -1.95
C MET A 131 -15.47 0.85 -2.17
N VAL A 132 -15.40 -0.48 -2.36
CA VAL A 132 -16.60 -1.32 -2.55
C VAL A 132 -17.49 -1.29 -1.30
N SER A 133 -16.89 -1.38 -0.11
CA SER A 133 -17.64 -1.38 1.16
C SER A 133 -18.35 -0.05 1.40
N ILE A 134 -17.67 1.07 1.18
CA ILE A 134 -18.24 2.42 1.31
C ILE A 134 -19.37 2.61 0.29
N TYR A 135 -19.14 2.24 -0.98
CA TYR A 135 -20.16 2.35 -2.01
C TYR A 135 -21.41 1.52 -1.67
N ALA A 136 -21.23 0.25 -1.33
CA ALA A 136 -22.35 -0.63 -1.01
C ALA A 136 -23.10 -0.21 0.25
N ASN A 137 -22.39 0.32 1.25
CA ASN A 137 -23.00 0.89 2.46
C ASN A 137 -23.85 2.14 2.14
N ASN A 138 -23.37 3.01 1.27
CA ASN A 138 -24.09 4.23 0.87
C ASN A 138 -25.24 3.94 -0.11
N HIS A 139 -25.21 2.80 -0.79
CA HIS A 139 -26.22 2.38 -1.75
C HIS A 139 -26.71 0.93 -1.47
N PRO A 140 -27.55 0.70 -0.45
CA PRO A 140 -27.97 -0.66 -0.05
C PRO A 140 -28.67 -1.46 -1.16
N GLU A 141 -29.33 -0.76 -2.09
CA GLU A 141 -30.04 -1.35 -3.25
C GLU A 141 -29.12 -1.56 -4.48
N ASN A 142 -27.80 -1.41 -4.31
CA ASN A 142 -26.86 -1.57 -5.42
C ASN A 142 -26.93 -2.98 -6.03
N GLN A 143 -26.69 -3.06 -7.34
CA GLN A 143 -26.64 -4.32 -8.09
C GLN A 143 -25.21 -4.66 -8.53
N LEU A 144 -24.19 -4.14 -7.83
CA LEU A 144 -22.78 -4.21 -8.22
C LEU A 144 -22.30 -5.65 -8.44
N PHE A 145 -22.78 -6.58 -7.62
CA PHE A 145 -22.42 -8.00 -7.67
C PHE A 145 -23.31 -8.84 -8.60
N ASN A 146 -24.35 -8.24 -9.20
CA ASN A 146 -25.27 -8.94 -10.10
C ASN A 146 -24.79 -8.95 -11.55
N TYR A 147 -23.85 -8.07 -11.93
CA TYR A 147 -23.40 -7.89 -13.31
C TYR A 147 -21.88 -7.91 -13.43
N LYS A 148 -21.40 -7.93 -14.68
CA LYS A 148 -19.97 -7.82 -14.98
C LYS A 148 -19.50 -6.39 -14.75
N ASN A 149 -18.31 -6.26 -14.19
CA ASN A 149 -17.66 -4.97 -13.96
C ASN A 149 -16.57 -4.77 -15.02
N LEU A 150 -16.55 -3.59 -15.65
CA LEU A 150 -15.48 -3.20 -16.57
C LEU A 150 -14.38 -2.46 -15.80
N ARG A 151 -13.14 -2.91 -15.96
CA ARG A 151 -11.96 -2.22 -15.46
C ARG A 151 -11.14 -1.69 -16.63
N LEU A 152 -10.76 -0.43 -16.56
CA LEU A 152 -9.79 0.18 -17.46
C LEU A 152 -8.44 0.25 -16.75
N GLY A 153 -7.45 -0.45 -17.30
CA GLY A 153 -6.08 -0.44 -16.80
C GLY A 153 -5.20 0.61 -17.47
N GLY A 154 -4.08 0.94 -16.84
CA GLY A 154 -3.00 1.66 -17.52
C GLY A 154 -2.24 0.73 -18.46
N SER A 155 -1.46 1.32 -19.37
CA SER A 155 -0.53 0.57 -20.22
C SER A 155 0.63 0.02 -19.38
N SER A 156 0.96 -1.25 -19.55
CA SER A 156 2.13 -1.85 -18.92
C SER A 156 3.31 -1.86 -19.90
N GLU A 157 4.33 -1.07 -19.64
CA GLU A 157 5.68 -1.44 -20.06
C GLU A 157 6.42 -1.94 -18.80
N LEU A 158 6.35 -3.25 -18.57
CA LEU A 158 7.08 -3.88 -17.48
C LEU A 158 8.51 -4.12 -17.96
N TYR A 159 9.41 -3.25 -17.53
CA TYR A 159 10.84 -3.47 -17.72
C TYR A 159 11.37 -4.24 -16.51
N ALA A 160 12.11 -5.31 -16.79
CA ALA A 160 12.70 -6.16 -15.78
C ALA A 160 14.23 -6.02 -15.80
N ASP A 161 14.81 -5.76 -14.64
CA ASP A 161 16.26 -5.82 -14.41
C ASP A 161 16.52 -6.22 -12.95
N PHE A 162 17.59 -6.97 -12.68
CA PHE A 162 17.93 -7.48 -11.34
C PHE A 162 16.79 -8.21 -10.59
N ASN A 163 15.92 -8.95 -11.31
CA ASN A 163 14.69 -9.55 -10.77
C ASN A 163 13.67 -8.56 -10.18
N THR A 164 13.81 -7.27 -10.47
CA THR A 164 12.83 -6.24 -10.15
C THR A 164 12.08 -5.80 -11.40
N LYS A 165 10.88 -5.25 -11.21
CA LYS A 165 9.99 -4.77 -12.28
C LYS A 165 9.58 -3.33 -11.99
N PHE A 166 9.48 -2.51 -13.03
CA PHE A 166 8.87 -1.19 -12.92
C PHE A 166 7.83 -0.92 -13.99
N GLY A 167 6.87 -0.06 -13.69
CA GLY A 167 5.78 0.32 -14.59
C GLY A 167 4.76 1.22 -13.90
N ASP A 168 3.64 1.51 -14.58
CA ASP A 168 2.54 2.24 -13.96
C ASP A 168 2.00 1.47 -12.75
N LEU A 169 1.67 2.18 -11.67
CA LEU A 169 1.09 1.55 -10.48
C LEU A 169 -0.15 0.74 -10.83
N SER A 170 -1.01 1.27 -11.71
CA SER A 170 -2.24 0.58 -12.14
C SER A 170 -1.94 -0.76 -12.84
N ALA A 171 -0.87 -0.85 -13.64
CA ALA A 171 -0.43 -2.09 -14.26
C ALA A 171 0.05 -3.11 -13.22
N ILE A 172 0.88 -2.66 -12.26
CA ILE A 172 1.34 -3.51 -11.14
C ILE A 172 0.15 -4.06 -10.35
N LEU A 173 -0.87 -3.23 -10.10
CA LEU A 173 -2.08 -3.66 -9.38
C LEU A 173 -2.93 -4.64 -10.18
N ILE A 174 -2.94 -4.57 -11.52
CA ILE A 174 -3.69 -5.51 -12.37
C ILE A 174 -3.05 -6.90 -12.29
N ASP A 175 -1.73 -6.97 -12.41
CA ASP A 175 -0.97 -8.22 -12.38
C ASP A 175 -1.06 -8.95 -11.04
N ASN A 176 -1.34 -8.23 -9.95
CA ASN A 176 -1.41 -8.76 -8.60
C ASN A 176 -2.85 -8.90 -8.07
N LEU A 177 -3.88 -8.72 -8.90
CA LEU A 177 -5.24 -9.02 -8.47
C LEU A 177 -5.46 -10.54 -8.32
N PRO A 178 -6.21 -10.98 -7.29
CA PRO A 178 -6.70 -12.36 -7.26
C PRO A 178 -7.67 -12.61 -8.42
N PHE A 179 -7.57 -13.81 -9.02
CA PHE A 179 -8.47 -14.30 -10.08
C PHE A 179 -9.86 -14.67 -9.55
#